data_AF-A0A7Z9XRW5-F1
#
_entry.id   AF-A0A7Z9XRW5-F1
#
_cell.length_a   1.000
_cell.length_b   1.000
_cell.length_c   1.000
_cell.angle_alpha   90.00
_cell.angle_beta   90.00
_cell.angle_gamma   90.00
#
_symmetry.space_group_name_H-M   'P 1'
#
loop_
_entity.id
_entity.type
_entity.pdbx_description
1 polymer ?
#
loop_
_entity_poly.entity_id
_entity_poly.type
_entity_poly.pdbx_seq_one_letter_code
_entity_poly.pdbx_strand_id
1 'polypeptide(L)'
;LALASAILGRAMFYVMVIPTTMPGAFFWKNKGFVEHARETGLADMPQLGVAYEQHHVFKLGELLETLRNTSMREKLSQLKRVFTG
;
A
#
# COMPACT_ATOMS: atom_id res chain seq x y z
N LEU A 1 11.41 -8.57 37.16
CA LEU A 1 10.10 -8.17 36.61
C LEU A 1 10.21 -7.33 35.34
N ALA A 2 10.96 -6.22 35.34
CA ALA A 2 11.09 -5.32 34.17
C ALA A 2 11.55 -6.01 32.86
N LEU A 3 12.51 -6.94 32.93
CA LEU A 3 12.97 -7.68 31.75
C LEU A 3 11.86 -8.58 31.17
N ALA A 4 11.13 -9.29 32.04
CA ALA A 4 10.04 -10.15 31.64
C ALA A 4 8.89 -9.36 31.00
N SER A 5 8.52 -8.20 31.57
CA SER A 5 7.50 -7.33 30.99
C SER A 5 7.92 -6.76 29.63
N ALA A 6 9.19 -6.40 29.45
CA ALA A 6 9.71 -5.92 28.17
C ALA A 6 9.66 -7.01 27.08
N ILE A 7 10.04 -8.25 27.43
CA ILE A 7 9.97 -9.39 26.52
C ILE A 7 8.52 -9.69 26.15
N LEU A 8 7.62 -9.74 27.14
CA LEU A 8 6.22 -10.05 26.91
C LEU A 8 5.52 -8.96 26.09
N GLY A 9 5.79 -7.68 26.36
CA GLY A 9 5.27 -6.56 25.58
C GLY A 9 5.73 -6.61 24.13
N ARG A 10 7.01 -6.93 23.89
CA ARG A 10 7.55 -7.09 22.53
C ARG A 10 6.93 -8.29 21.81
N ALA A 11 6.75 -9.42 22.50
CA ALA A 11 6.08 -10.59 21.94
C ALA A 11 4.62 -10.29 21.56
N MET A 12 3.87 -9.65 22.47
CA MET A 12 2.47 -9.24 22.22
C MET A 12 2.36 -8.25 21.05
N PHE A 13 3.33 -7.34 20.93
CA PHE A 13 3.37 -6.40 19.79
C PHE A 13 3.48 -7.13 18.45
N TYR A 14 4.40 -8.11 18.32
CA TYR A 14 4.55 -8.88 17.09
C TYR A 14 3.36 -9.81 16.81
N VAL A 15 2.77 -10.42 17.84
CA VAL A 15 1.69 -11.41 17.68
C VAL A 15 0.32 -10.76 17.47
N MET A 16 0.03 -9.65 18.14
CA MET A 16 -1.31 -9.06 18.15
C MET A 16 -1.39 -7.73 17.38
N VAL A 17 -0.43 -6.83 17.59
CA VAL A 17 -0.51 -5.47 17.04
C VAL A 17 -0.15 -5.45 15.56
N ILE A 18 1.01 -5.99 15.19
CA ILE A 18 1.47 -5.97 13.79
C ILE A 18 0.47 -6.57 12.79
N PRO A 19 -0.10 -7.77 13.01
CA PRO A 19 -1.06 -8.33 12.05
C PRO A 19 -2.40 -7.57 12.01
N THR A 20 -2.76 -6.83 13.06
CA THR A 20 -4.02 -6.06 13.10
C THR A 20 -3.87 -4.64 12.57
N THR A 21 -2.68 -4.02 12.68
CA THR A 21 -2.41 -2.66 12.18
C THR A 21 -1.77 -2.64 10.80
N MET A 22 -1.10 -3.72 10.40
CA MET A 22 -0.39 -3.81 9.12
C MET A 22 -0.37 -5.26 8.59
N PRO A 23 -1.53 -5.86 8.27
CA PRO A 23 -1.61 -7.25 7.81
C PRO A 23 -0.74 -7.50 6.56
N GLY A 24 -0.66 -6.54 5.63
CA GLY A 24 0.13 -6.70 4.40
C GLY A 24 1.62 -6.96 4.61
N ALA A 25 2.24 -6.26 5.56
CA ALA A 25 3.65 -6.47 5.89
C ALA A 25 3.89 -7.82 6.61
N PHE A 26 2.86 -8.40 7.23
CA PHE A 26 2.96 -9.72 7.86
C PHE A 26 2.91 -10.83 6.81
N PHE A 27 2.03 -10.72 5.81
CA PHE A 27 1.80 -11.80 4.85
C PHE A 27 2.61 -11.73 3.55
N TRP A 28 3.37 -10.66 3.30
CA TRP A 28 4.16 -10.50 2.06
C TRP A 28 5.15 -11.64 1.74
N LYS A 29 5.60 -12.40 2.75
CA LYS A 29 6.48 -13.58 2.58
C LYS A 29 5.72 -14.89 2.41
N ASN A 30 4.40 -14.90 2.60
CA ASN A 30 3.56 -16.08 2.47
C ASN A 30 2.88 -16.07 1.09
N LYS A 31 3.48 -16.78 0.13
CA LYS A 31 2.98 -16.84 -1.26
C LYS A 31 1.53 -17.37 -1.35
N GLY A 32 1.18 -18.38 -0.55
CA GLY A 32 -0.17 -18.94 -0.54
C GLY A 32 -1.23 -17.94 -0.04
N PHE A 33 -0.89 -17.11 0.95
CA PHE A 33 -1.77 -16.02 1.37
C PHE A 33 -1.93 -14.96 0.27
N VAL A 34 -0.84 -14.58 -0.40
CA VAL A 34 -0.86 -13.58 -1.46
C VAL A 34 -1.73 -14.05 -2.64
N GLU A 35 -1.61 -15.30 -3.05
CA GLU A 35 -2.45 -15.91 -4.09
C GLU A 35 -3.92 -15.95 -3.68
N HIS A 36 -4.22 -16.44 -2.48
CA HIS A 36 -5.59 -16.46 -1.96
C HIS A 36 -6.20 -15.05 -1.87
N ALA A 37 -5.41 -14.06 -1.43
CA ALA A 37 -5.87 -12.69 -1.33
C ALA A 37 -6.16 -12.08 -2.72
N ARG A 38 -5.42 -12.49 -3.76
CA ARG A 38 -5.70 -12.09 -5.15
C ARG A 38 -6.97 -12.76 -5.67
N GLU A 39 -7.14 -14.06 -5.46
CA GLU A 39 -8.31 -14.83 -5.92
C GLU A 39 -9.62 -14.36 -5.27
N THR A 40 -9.56 -13.93 -4.00
CA THR A 40 -10.75 -13.51 -3.23
C THR A 40 -11.05 -12.02 -3.33
N GLY A 41 -10.22 -11.23 -4.02
CA GLY A 41 -10.38 -9.77 -4.09
C GLY A 41 -9.92 -9.02 -2.83
N LEU A 42 -9.33 -9.70 -1.84
CA LEU A 42 -8.71 -9.05 -0.68
C LEU A 42 -7.52 -8.18 -1.08
N ALA A 43 -6.84 -8.47 -2.19
CA ALA A 43 -5.79 -7.63 -2.73
C ALA A 43 -6.28 -6.20 -3.02
N ASP A 44 -7.56 -6.03 -3.41
CA ASP A 44 -8.18 -4.75 -3.76
C ASP A 44 -8.31 -3.78 -2.57
N MET A 45 -8.17 -4.28 -1.34
CA MET A 45 -8.27 -3.49 -0.12
C MET A 45 -6.91 -2.92 0.27
N PRO A 46 -6.68 -1.59 0.21
CA PRO A 46 -5.38 -0.99 0.51
C PRO A 46 -4.86 -1.32 1.92
N GLN A 47 -5.77 -1.55 2.87
CA GLN A 47 -5.45 -1.89 4.26
C GLN A 47 -4.75 -3.25 4.37
N LEU A 48 -5.00 -4.15 3.42
CA LEU A 48 -4.40 -5.49 3.41
C LEU A 48 -3.00 -5.51 2.83
N GLY A 49 -2.54 -4.41 2.19
CA GLY A 49 -1.15 -4.21 1.77
C GLY A 49 -0.56 -5.34 0.92
N VAL A 50 -1.40 -6.09 0.21
CA VAL A 50 -0.97 -7.17 -0.68
C VAL A 50 -0.50 -6.52 -1.98
N ALA A 51 0.76 -6.74 -2.34
CA ALA A 51 1.28 -6.29 -3.63
C ALA A 51 0.58 -7.04 -4.77
N TYR A 52 -0.08 -6.28 -5.63
CA TYR A 52 -0.63 -6.79 -6.88
C TYR A 52 0.51 -7.26 -7.79
N GLU A 53 0.26 -8.35 -8.51
CA GLU A 53 1.17 -8.83 -9.55
C GLU A 53 1.12 -7.94 -10.79
N GLN A 54 -0.01 -7.28 -11.01
CA GLN A 54 -0.24 -6.35 -12.10
C GLN A 54 -0.31 -4.92 -11.56
N HIS A 55 0.50 -4.02 -12.13
CA HIS A 55 0.28 -2.59 -11.97
C HIS A 55 -1.18 -2.27 -12.31
N HIS A 56 -1.84 -1.45 -11.49
CA HIS A 56 -3.16 -0.93 -11.83
C HIS A 56 -3.14 -0.40 -13.26
N VAL A 57 -4.13 -0.79 -14.06
CA VAL A 57 -4.26 -0.29 -15.44
C VAL A 57 -4.25 1.23 -15.36
N PHE A 58 -3.28 1.84 -16.03
CA PHE A 58 -3.12 3.28 -15.99
C PHE A 58 -4.41 3.96 -16.43
N LYS A 59 -5.00 4.76 -15.54
CA LYS A 59 -6.34 5.32 -15.73
C LYS A 59 -6.30 6.53 -16.66
N LEU A 60 -6.28 6.25 -17.96
CA LEU A 60 -6.24 7.27 -19.02
C LEU A 60 -7.39 8.27 -18.94
N GLY A 61 -8.58 7.83 -18.49
CA GLY A 61 -9.75 8.72 -18.31
C GLY A 61 -9.51 9.80 -17.26
N GLU A 62 -9.05 9.41 -16.06
CA GLU A 62 -8.73 10.34 -14.97
C GLU A 62 -7.59 11.29 -15.36
N LEU A 63 -6.59 10.81 -16.12
CA LEU A 63 -5.52 11.65 -16.65
C LEU A 63 -6.09 12.72 -17.60
N LEU A 64 -6.94 12.32 -18.55
CA LEU A 64 -7.54 13.24 -19.51
C LEU A 64 -8.47 14.27 -18.85
N GLU A 65 -9.21 13.85 -17.82
CA GLU A 65 -10.05 14.73 -17.01
C GLU A 65 -9.19 15.75 -16.25
N THR A 66 -8.12 15.30 -15.61
CA THR A 66 -7.15 16.17 -14.94
C THR A 66 -6.55 17.17 -15.94
N LEU A 67 -6.11 16.70 -17.11
CA LEU A 67 -5.58 17.58 -18.16
C LEU A 67 -6.61 18.59 -18.67
N ARG A 68 -7.91 18.26 -18.64
CA ARG A 68 -8.98 19.17 -19.07
C ARG A 68 -9.27 20.25 -18.02
N ASN A 69 -9.31 19.86 -16.74
CA ASN A 69 -9.74 20.73 -15.64
C ASN A 69 -8.59 21.58 -15.04
N THR A 70 -7.33 21.28 -15.38
CA THR A 70 -6.15 21.95 -14.82
C THR A 70 -5.66 23.10 -15.72
N SER A 71 -5.20 24.20 -15.11
CA SER A 71 -4.71 25.38 -15.84
C SER A 71 -3.36 25.14 -16.53
N MET A 72 -3.05 25.91 -17.58
CA MET A 72 -1.78 25.76 -18.33
C MET A 72 -0.53 26.01 -17.48
N ARG A 73 -0.63 26.87 -16.46
CA ARG A 73 0.47 27.13 -15.51
C ARG A 73 0.73 25.92 -14.60
N GLU A 74 -0.33 25.27 -14.14
CA GLU A 74 -0.23 24.08 -13.30
C GLU A 74 0.34 22.90 -14.07
N LYS A 75 -0.08 22.68 -15.33
CA LYS A 75 0.51 21.67 -16.21
C LYS A 75 2.02 21.81 -16.34
N LEU A 76 2.49 23.04 -16.62
CA LEU A 76 3.92 23.33 -16.74
C LEU A 76 4.66 23.15 -15.41
N SER A 77 4.04 23.50 -14.28
CA SER A 77 4.63 23.31 -12.95
C SER A 77 4.76 21.84 -12.56
N GLN A 78 3.76 21.02 -12.89
CA GLN A 78 3.77 19.58 -12.66
C GLN A 78 4.80 18.90 -13.57
N LEU A 79 4.85 19.27 -14.85
CA LEU A 79 5.87 18.80 -15.78
C LEU A 79 7.27 19.13 -15.27
N LYS A 80 7.50 20.38 -14.86
CA LYS A 80 8.79 20.81 -14.31
C LYS A 80 9.19 19.98 -13.09
N ARG A 81 8.27 19.76 -12.14
CA ARG A 81 8.51 18.91 -10.95
C ARG A 81 8.92 17.48 -11.32
N VAL A 82 8.23 16.86 -12.28
CA VAL A 82 8.56 15.50 -12.75
C VAL A 82 9.99 15.43 -13.30
N PHE A 83 10.46 16.48 -13.98
CA PHE A 83 11.83 16.53 -14.53
C PHE A 83 12.90 16.98 -13.52
N THR A 84 12.54 17.75 -12.49
CA THR A 84 13.51 18.25 -11.51
C THR A 84 13.61 17.42 -10.23
N GLY A 85 12.64 16.54 -9.96
CA GLY A 85 12.51 15.82 -8.68
C GLY A 85 11.89 16.68 -7.60
#